data_AF-A0A127SPJ4-F1
#
_entry.id   AF-A0A127SPJ4-F1
#
_cell.length_a   1.000
_cell.length_b   1.000
_cell.length_c   1.000
_cell.angle_alpha   90.00
_cell.angle_beta   90.00
_cell.angle_gamma   90.00
#
_symmetry.space_group_name_H-M   'P 1'
#
loop_
_entity.id
_entity.type
_entity.pdbx_description
1 polymer ?
#
loop_
_entity_poly.entity_id
_entity_poly.type
_entity_poly.pdbx_seq_one_letter_code
_entity_poly.pdbx_strand_id
1 'polypeptide(L)' 'NWCTSCKCVLANEEVVEGVCERCGSPVIRKEKSQWMLKITAYAQRL' A
#
# COMPACT_ATOMS: atom_id res chain seq x y z
N ASN A 1 1.65 -1.91 -2.92
CA ASN A 1 0.35 -2.31 -3.52
C ASN A 1 0.05 -1.46 -4.75
N TRP A 2 -0.70 -1.93 -5.76
CA TRP A 2 -1.02 -1.10 -6.94
C TRP A 2 -2.52 -1.04 -7.18
N CYS A 3 -3.04 0.18 -7.30
CA CYS A 3 -4.43 0.43 -7.67
C CYS A 3 -4.54 0.69 -9.18
N THR A 4 -5.40 -0.07 -9.86
CA THR A 4 -5.64 0.08 -11.31
C THR A 4 -6.46 1.32 -11.67
N SER A 5 -7.35 1.75 -10.77
CA SER A 5 -8.20 2.93 -10.96
C SER A 5 -7.42 4.23 -10.75
N CYS A 6 -6.82 4.40 -9.56
CA CYS A 6 -6.04 5.60 -9.22
C CYS A 6 -4.66 5.64 -9.90
N LYS A 7 -4.21 4.53 -10.51
CA LYS A 7 -2.90 4.39 -11.16
C LYS A 7 -1.74 4.82 -10.24
N CYS A 8 -1.87 4.52 -8.96
CA CYS A 8 -0.88 4.85 -7.94
C CYS A 8 -0.44 3.60 -7.17
N VAL A 9 0.75 3.74 -6.58
CA VAL A 9 1.23 2.81 -5.56
C VAL A 9 0.52 3.15 -4.25
N LEU A 10 0.00 2.13 -3.58
CA LEU A 10 -0.57 2.21 -2.25
C LEU A 10 0.38 1.59 -1.22
N ALA A 11 0.44 2.19 -0.04
CA ALA A 11 1.05 1.62 1.15
C ALA A 11 0.29 0.36 1.61
N ASN A 12 0.74 -0.29 2.69
CA ASN A 12 0.03 -1.46 3.21
C ASN A 12 -1.21 -1.04 4.00
N GLU A 13 -1.15 0.11 4.65
CA GLU A 13 -2.20 0.70 5.47
C GLU A 13 -3.39 1.20 4.62
N GLU A 14 -3.14 1.65 3.39
CA GLU A 14 -4.17 2.15 2.47
C GLU A 14 -4.95 1.02 1.76
N VAL A 15 -4.65 -0.24 2.08
CA VAL A 15 -5.33 -1.42 1.54
C VAL A 15 -6.19 -2.06 2.62
N VAL A 16 -7.49 -1.88 2.50
CA VAL A 16 -8.49 -2.40 3.44
C VAL A 16 -9.22 -3.55 2.76
N GLU A 17 -9.24 -4.73 3.37
CA GLU A 17 -9.90 -5.94 2.84
C GLU A 17 -9.51 -6.30 1.38
N GLY A 18 -8.29 -5.95 0.95
CA GLY A 18 -7.81 -6.22 -0.42
C GLY A 18 -8.30 -5.23 -1.48
N VAL A 19 -8.98 -4.16 -1.09
CA VAL A 19 -9.38 -3.05 -1.96
C VAL A 19 -8.67 -1.76 -1.57
N CYS A 20 -8.60 -0.81 -2.50
CA CYS A 20 -8.08 0.53 -2.26
C CYS A 20 -9.05 1.30 -1.36
N GLU A 21 -8.57 1.86 -0.25
CA GLU A 21 -9.43 2.60 0.70
C GLU A 21 -10.18 3.79 0.07
N ARG A 22 -9.59 4.41 -0.97
CA ARG A 22 -10.14 5.64 -1.57
C ARG A 22 -11.19 5.36 -2.65
N CYS A 23 -11.00 4.32 -3.44
CA CYS A 23 -11.81 4.07 -4.63
C CYS A 23 -12.47 2.69 -4.67
N GLY A 24 -12.25 1.84 -3.67
CA GLY A 24 -12.81 0.50 -3.57
C GLY A 24 -12.38 -0.47 -4.67
N SER A 25 -11.43 -0.08 -5.54
CA SER A 25 -10.96 -0.93 -6.63
C SER A 25 -10.04 -2.03 -6.10
N PRO A 26 -10.06 -3.23 -6.73
CA PRO A 26 -9.22 -4.35 -6.31
C PRO A 26 -7.74 -3.99 -6.44
N VAL A 27 -6.99 -4.32 -5.39
CA VAL A 27 -5.55 -4.07 -5.33
C VAL A 27 -4.81 -5.24 -5.94
N ILE A 28 -3.91 -4.94 -6.89
CA ILE A 28 -3.03 -5.96 -7.47
C ILE A 28 -1.63 -5.85 -6.86
N ARG A 29 -1.00 -7.01 -6.64
CA ARG A 29 0.40 -7.08 -6.24
C ARG A 29 1.27 -7.01 -7.48
N LYS A 30 2.12 -5.99 -7.56
CA LYS A 30 3.06 -5.77 -8.66
C LYS A 30 4.45 -5.52 -8.10
N GLU A 31 5.43 -6.28 -8.58
CA GLU A 31 6.83 -6.09 -8.22
C GLU A 31 7.38 -4.84 -8.91
N LYS A 32 7.73 -3.84 -8.10
CA LYS A 32 8.32 -2.57 -8.52
C LYS A 32 9.24 -2.08 -7.42
N SER A 33 10.33 -1.41 -7.80
CA SER A 33 11.14 -0.66 -6.86
C SER A 33 10.31 0.49 -6.28
N GLN A 34 10.04 0.44 -4.98
CA GLN A 34 9.28 1.45 -4.23
C GLN A 34 10.13 1.94 -3.06
N TRP A 35 9.95 3.21 -2.73
CA TRP A 35 10.53 3.80 -1.53
C TRP A 35 9.80 3.27 -0.31
N MET A 36 10.55 2.77 0.67
CA MET A 36 10.03 2.22 1.92
C MET A 36 10.71 2.93 3.09
N LEU A 37 9.91 3.44 4.01
CA LEU A 37 10.43 3.93 5.29
C LEU A 37 10.79 2.72 6.16
N LYS A 38 11.92 2.80 6.88
CA LYS A 38 12.33 1.76 7.85
C LYS A 38 11.53 1.87 9.16
N ILE A 39 10.21 1.88 9.06
CA ILE A 39 9.29 2.00 10.20
C ILE A 39 9.44 0.84 11.19
N THR A 40 9.89 -0.32 10.71
CA THR A 40 10.21 -1.49 11.54
C THR A 40 11.27 -1.22 12.61
N ALA A 41 12.15 -0.23 12.42
CA ALA A 41 13.13 0.17 13.44
C ALA A 41 12.49 0.87 14.65
N TYR A 42 11.26 1.35 14.52
CA TYR A 42 10.51 2.05 15.57
C TYR A 42 9.30 1.25 16.07
N ALA A 43 9.19 -0.03 15.70
CA ALA A 43 8.04 -0.87 16.02
C ALA A 43 7.81 -1.08 17.54
N GLN A 44 8.80 -0.85 18.40
CA GLN A 44 8.61 -0.90 19.87
C GLN A 44 8.33 0.47 20.52
N ARG A 45 8.42 1.56 19.75
CA ARG A 45 8.21 2.94 20.25
C ARG A 45 6.88 3.55 19.76
N LEU A 46 6.28 2.93 18.74
CA LEU A 46 4.97 3.23 18.17
C LEU A 46 3.98 2.19 18.69
#